data_AF-A0A9D5J2B8-F1
#
_entry.id   AF-A0A9D5J2B8-F1
#
_cell.length_a   1.000
_cell.length_b   1.000
_cell.length_c   1.000
_cell.angle_alpha   90.00
_cell.angle_beta   90.00
_cell.angle_gamma   90.00
#
_symmetry.space_group_name_H-M   'P 1'
#
loop_
_entity.id
_entity.type
_entity.pdbx_description
1 polymer ?
#
loop_
_entity_poly.entity_id
_entity_poly.type
_entity_poly.pdbx_seq_one_letter_code
_entity_poly.pdbx_strand_id
1 'polypeptide(L)'
;KLDTTLTMSQRVLAFYGQSYISQGDEMLDARRMKDSLRAGSSGTLTMANKVLAKNPLNLEALMCKATVLFGMAKTNTADSTELKAQARHCMHVAMRLYNTIASTGRGTAEEPFFVTSVPDEYSFINYYLDIWKIKGQSLVNVGKNKVPCDIIHLNEKSEYWEEPDIYFEISRVLQIERQAFGK
;
A
#
# COMPACT_ATOMS: atom_id res chain seq x y z
N LYS A 1 2.09 9.81 -18.31
CA LYS A 1 3.02 10.72 -17.58
C LYS A 1 2.43 10.95 -16.20
N LEU A 2 3.21 10.81 -15.12
CA LEU A 2 2.73 11.08 -13.76
C LEU A 2 2.42 12.57 -13.61
N ASP A 3 1.23 12.92 -13.13
CA ASP A 3 0.88 14.31 -12.84
C ASP A 3 1.71 14.81 -11.64
N THR A 4 2.52 15.85 -11.85
CA THR A 4 3.38 16.45 -10.82
C THR A 4 2.79 17.74 -10.25
N THR A 5 1.63 18.18 -10.75
CA THR A 5 1.02 19.48 -10.44
C THR A 5 0.15 19.43 -9.18
N LEU A 6 -0.26 18.23 -8.75
CA LEU A 6 -1.08 18.05 -7.54
C LEU A 6 -0.30 18.44 -6.28
N THR A 7 -0.93 19.29 -5.46
CA THR A 7 -0.51 19.60 -4.08
C THR A 7 -0.61 18.36 -3.19
N MET A 8 0.03 18.37 -2.02
CA MET A 8 -0.03 17.23 -1.12
C MET A 8 -1.47 16.92 -0.68
N SER A 9 -2.25 17.94 -0.31
CA SER A 9 -3.66 17.78 0.06
C SER A 9 -4.50 17.18 -1.07
N GLN A 10 -4.23 17.56 -2.33
CA GLN A 10 -4.89 16.94 -3.49
C GLN A 10 -4.50 15.47 -3.68
N ARG A 11 -3.26 15.10 -3.37
CA ARG A 11 -2.81 13.69 -3.42
C ARG A 11 -3.47 12.86 -2.33
N VAL A 12 -3.55 13.38 -1.10
CA VAL A 12 -4.27 12.73 0.01
C VAL A 12 -5.73 12.52 -0.38
N LEU A 13 -6.38 13.55 -0.94
CA LEU A 13 -7.76 13.45 -1.41
C LEU A 13 -7.91 12.42 -2.54
N ALA A 14 -6.98 12.36 -3.50
CA ALA A 14 -7.02 11.38 -4.58
C ALA A 14 -6.83 9.94 -4.06
N PHE A 15 -5.88 9.73 -3.15
CA PHE A 15 -5.62 8.43 -2.52
C PHE A 15 -6.85 7.92 -1.77
N TYR A 16 -7.40 8.75 -0.88
CA TYR A 16 -8.63 8.41 -0.14
C TYR A 16 -9.84 8.28 -1.06
N GLY A 17 -10.02 9.22 -2.00
CA GLY A 17 -11.12 9.25 -2.94
C GLY A 17 -11.19 7.99 -3.81
N GLN A 18 -10.03 7.46 -4.21
CA GLN A 18 -9.96 6.21 -4.98
C GLN A 18 -10.61 5.04 -4.23
N SER A 19 -10.51 4.99 -2.90
CA SER A 19 -11.17 3.96 -2.09
C SER A 19 -12.71 4.06 -2.13
N TYR A 20 -13.29 5.24 -2.37
CA TYR A 20 -14.74 5.43 -2.56
C TYR A 20 -15.21 5.06 -3.96
N ILE A 21 -14.29 5.10 -4.93
CA ILE A 21 -14.54 4.69 -6.32
C ILE A 21 -14.47 3.16 -6.41
N SER A 22 -13.39 2.54 -5.93
CA SER A 22 -13.23 1.08 -6.04
C SER A 22 -14.04 0.30 -5.00
N GLN A 23 -14.33 0.91 -3.85
CA GLN A 23 -15.08 0.29 -2.74
C GLN A 23 -14.54 -1.08 -2.30
N GLY A 24 -13.24 -1.31 -2.49
CA GLY A 24 -12.59 -2.58 -2.17
C GLY A 24 -12.89 -3.73 -3.14
N ASP A 25 -13.51 -3.49 -4.30
CA ASP A 25 -13.81 -4.51 -5.31
C ASP A 25 -12.54 -5.23 -5.85
N GLU A 26 -11.37 -4.61 -5.68
CA GLU A 26 -10.09 -5.20 -6.06
C GLU A 26 -9.49 -6.15 -5.01
N MET A 27 -9.99 -6.17 -3.77
CA MET A 27 -9.31 -6.81 -2.64
C MET A 27 -9.16 -8.34 -2.80
N LEU A 28 -10.18 -9.02 -3.33
CA LEU A 28 -10.10 -10.45 -3.60
C LEU A 28 -9.10 -10.78 -4.72
N ASP A 29 -9.06 -9.92 -5.76
CA ASP A 29 -8.10 -10.07 -6.85
C ASP A 29 -6.66 -9.79 -6.36
N ALA A 30 -6.48 -8.80 -5.48
CA ALA A 30 -5.19 -8.48 -4.85
C ALA A 30 -4.68 -9.64 -3.97
N ARG A 31 -5.55 -10.26 -3.17
CA ARG A 31 -5.18 -11.45 -2.38
C ARG A 31 -4.70 -12.60 -3.26
N ARG A 32 -5.45 -12.93 -4.32
CA ARG A 32 -5.08 -13.98 -5.29
C ARG A 32 -3.78 -13.66 -6.01
N MET A 33 -3.57 -12.39 -6.38
CA MET A 33 -2.33 -11.91 -6.96
C MET A 33 -1.14 -12.12 -6.02
N LYS A 34 -1.29 -11.80 -4.72
CA LYS A 34 -0.24 -12.01 -3.71
C LYS A 34 0.13 -13.49 -3.58
N ASP A 35 -0.87 -14.37 -3.54
CA ASP A 35 -0.66 -15.83 -3.48
C ASP A 35 0.04 -16.33 -4.76
N SER A 36 -0.36 -15.81 -5.92
CA SER A 36 0.27 -16.08 -7.22
C SER A 36 1.74 -15.66 -7.25
N LEU A 37 2.07 -14.47 -6.71
CA LEU A 37 3.45 -13.98 -6.60
C LEU A 37 4.29 -14.91 -5.72
N ARG A 38 3.77 -15.32 -4.56
CA ARG A 38 4.46 -16.24 -3.64
C ARG A 38 4.71 -17.61 -4.26
N ALA A 39 3.80 -18.08 -5.09
CA ALA A 39 3.94 -19.32 -5.83
C ALA A 39 4.87 -19.21 -7.07
N GLY A 40 5.35 -18.02 -7.42
CA GLY A 40 6.18 -17.81 -8.61
C GLY A 40 5.44 -18.06 -9.93
N SER A 41 4.13 -17.85 -9.95
CA SER A 41 3.28 -18.18 -11.11
C SER A 41 3.47 -17.20 -12.27
N SER A 42 3.46 -17.70 -13.51
CA SER A 42 3.56 -16.87 -14.72
C SER A 42 2.36 -15.92 -14.91
N GLY A 43 1.22 -16.20 -14.28
CA GLY A 43 0.00 -15.38 -14.37
C GLY A 43 0.01 -14.12 -13.50
N THR A 44 1.02 -13.93 -12.63
CA THR A 44 1.02 -12.85 -11.63
C THR A 44 0.94 -11.45 -12.25
N LEU A 45 1.65 -11.19 -13.36
CA LEU A 45 1.61 -9.88 -14.03
C LEU A 45 0.20 -9.52 -14.53
N THR A 46 -0.52 -10.50 -15.09
CA THR A 46 -1.91 -10.33 -15.54
C THR A 46 -2.84 -10.01 -14.36
N MET A 47 -2.66 -10.69 -13.24
CA MET A 47 -3.44 -10.42 -12.02
C MET A 47 -3.16 -9.03 -11.47
N ALA A 48 -1.90 -8.60 -11.44
CA ALA A 48 -1.55 -7.25 -11.02
C ALA A 48 -2.16 -6.17 -11.92
N ASN A 49 -2.16 -6.37 -13.24
CA ASN A 49 -2.84 -5.48 -14.17
C ASN A 49 -4.35 -5.43 -13.94
N LYS A 50 -4.99 -6.56 -13.62
CA LYS A 50 -6.42 -6.62 -13.29
C LYS A 50 -6.75 -5.81 -12.04
N VAL A 51 -5.94 -5.93 -10.99
CA VAL A 51 -6.10 -5.14 -9.75
C VAL A 51 -5.94 -3.64 -10.04
N LEU A 52 -4.89 -3.26 -10.78
CA LEU A 52 -4.60 -1.87 -11.12
C LEU A 52 -5.65 -1.23 -12.05
N ALA A 53 -6.37 -2.04 -12.83
CA ALA A 53 -7.49 -1.55 -13.65
C ALA A 53 -8.70 -1.12 -12.79
N LYS A 54 -8.89 -1.75 -11.63
CA LYS A 54 -9.94 -1.39 -10.66
C LYS A 54 -9.51 -0.28 -9.71
N ASN A 55 -8.28 -0.40 -9.20
CA ASN A 55 -7.67 0.60 -8.33
C ASN A 55 -6.22 0.88 -8.79
N PRO A 56 -5.99 1.96 -9.56
CA PRO A 56 -4.66 2.29 -10.07
C PRO A 56 -3.68 2.73 -8.96
N LEU A 57 -4.18 3.00 -7.76
CA LEU A 57 -3.39 3.40 -6.60
C LEU A 57 -3.18 2.23 -5.60
N ASN A 58 -3.50 0.99 -5.99
CA ASN A 58 -3.28 -0.16 -5.12
C ASN A 58 -1.78 -0.44 -4.95
N LEU A 59 -1.25 -0.16 -3.74
CA LEU A 59 0.17 -0.29 -3.41
C LEU A 59 0.70 -1.71 -3.60
N GLU A 60 -0.06 -2.72 -3.17
CA GLU A 60 0.34 -4.12 -3.28
C GLU A 60 0.50 -4.54 -4.75
N ALA A 61 -0.43 -4.13 -5.62
CA ALA A 61 -0.37 -4.44 -7.04
C ALA A 61 0.74 -3.67 -7.78
N LEU A 62 1.01 -2.42 -7.40
CA LEU A 62 2.14 -1.65 -7.95
C LEU A 62 3.47 -2.34 -7.62
N MET A 63 3.68 -2.74 -6.37
CA MET A 63 4.91 -3.40 -5.92
C MET A 63 5.04 -4.83 -6.47
N CYS A 64 3.93 -5.56 -6.54
CA CYS A 64 3.88 -6.87 -7.19
C CYS A 64 4.29 -6.77 -8.67
N LYS A 65 3.66 -5.86 -9.43
CA LYS A 65 3.98 -5.63 -10.84
C LYS A 65 5.44 -5.24 -11.03
N ALA A 66 5.97 -4.34 -10.21
CA ALA A 66 7.38 -3.96 -10.26
C ALA A 66 8.31 -5.17 -10.06
N THR A 67 8.02 -6.00 -9.05
CA THR A 67 8.80 -7.20 -8.73
C THR A 67 8.83 -8.18 -9.89
N VAL A 68 7.67 -8.49 -10.48
CA VAL A 68 7.58 -9.42 -11.61
C VAL A 68 8.32 -8.88 -12.83
N LEU A 69 8.14 -7.60 -13.16
CA LEU A 69 8.80 -6.96 -14.31
C LEU A 69 10.34 -6.94 -14.17
N PHE A 70 10.86 -6.66 -12.97
CA PHE A 70 12.31 -6.78 -12.72
C PHE A 70 12.80 -8.22 -12.84
N GLY A 71 12.02 -9.19 -12.36
CA GLY A 71 12.31 -10.61 -12.53
C GLY A 71 12.41 -11.00 -14.01
N MET A 72 11.42 -10.61 -14.82
CA MET A 72 11.41 -10.82 -16.27
C MET A 72 12.58 -10.13 -16.96
N ALA A 73 12.95 -8.91 -16.55
CA ALA A 73 14.06 -8.17 -17.15
C ALA A 73 15.44 -8.80 -16.89
N LYS A 74 15.56 -9.67 -15.87
CA LYS A 74 16.78 -10.45 -15.61
C LYS A 74 16.91 -11.63 -16.56
N THR A 75 15.80 -12.15 -17.08
CA THR A 75 15.79 -13.36 -17.94
C THR A 75 15.55 -13.05 -19.41
N ASN A 76 14.84 -11.97 -19.75
CA ASN A 76 14.62 -11.50 -21.12
C ASN A 76 15.54 -10.30 -21.42
N THR A 77 16.62 -10.55 -22.17
CA THR A 77 17.61 -9.53 -22.52
C THR A 77 17.16 -8.58 -23.63
N ALA A 78 16.28 -9.02 -24.53
CA ALA A 78 15.79 -8.20 -25.65
C ALA A 78 14.94 -7.02 -25.17
N ASP A 79 14.07 -7.25 -24.17
CA ASP A 79 13.14 -6.23 -23.66
C ASP A 79 13.54 -5.66 -22.28
N SER A 80 14.74 -6.00 -21.79
CA SER A 80 15.18 -5.69 -20.42
C SER A 80 15.04 -4.21 -20.06
N THR A 81 15.36 -3.31 -20.99
CA THR A 81 15.30 -1.85 -20.79
C THR A 81 13.86 -1.37 -20.56
N GLU A 82 12.93 -1.83 -21.40
CA GLU A 82 11.52 -1.44 -21.34
C GLU A 82 10.85 -2.04 -20.10
N LEU A 83 11.09 -3.31 -19.80
CA LEU A 83 10.58 -3.97 -18.59
C LEU A 83 11.06 -3.24 -17.32
N LYS A 84 12.34 -2.85 -17.27
CA LYS A 84 12.88 -2.03 -16.16
C LYS A 84 12.25 -0.65 -16.10
N ALA A 85 11.96 -0.02 -17.23
CA ALA A 85 11.30 1.30 -17.27
C ALA A 85 9.88 1.23 -16.69
N GLN A 86 9.10 0.21 -17.08
CA GLN A 86 7.78 -0.04 -16.53
C GLN A 86 7.81 -0.38 -15.03
N ALA A 87 8.78 -1.19 -14.59
CA ALA A 87 8.95 -1.52 -13.18
C ALA A 87 9.26 -0.27 -12.35
N ARG A 88 10.21 0.56 -12.80
CA ARG A 88 10.54 1.84 -12.16
C ARG A 88 9.35 2.80 -12.13
N HIS A 89 8.54 2.82 -13.18
CA HIS A 89 7.32 3.62 -13.17
C HIS A 89 6.36 3.20 -12.05
N CYS A 90 6.14 1.89 -11.87
CA CYS A 90 5.30 1.38 -10.79
C CYS A 90 5.87 1.77 -9.41
N MET A 91 7.19 1.63 -9.21
CA MET A 91 7.84 2.08 -7.97
C MET A 91 7.72 3.59 -7.74
N HIS A 92 7.87 4.41 -8.79
CA HIS A 92 7.69 5.86 -8.66
C HIS A 92 6.27 6.24 -8.24
N VAL A 93 5.26 5.52 -8.73
CA VAL A 93 3.87 5.71 -8.30
C VAL A 93 3.74 5.30 -6.83
N ALA A 94 4.23 4.12 -6.46
CA ALA A 94 4.19 3.62 -5.08
C ALA A 94 4.88 4.56 -4.09
N MET A 95 6.08 5.06 -4.41
CA MET A 95 6.79 6.04 -3.59
C MET A 95 6.00 7.32 -3.37
N ARG A 96 5.23 7.79 -4.35
CA ARG A 96 4.35 8.95 -4.17
C ARG A 96 3.17 8.65 -3.24
N LEU A 97 2.64 7.44 -3.30
CA LEU A 97 1.59 6.99 -2.39
C LEU A 97 2.12 6.85 -0.97
N TYR A 98 3.31 6.29 -0.77
CA TYR A 98 3.94 6.28 0.55
C TYR A 98 4.19 7.69 1.09
N ASN A 99 4.72 8.61 0.28
CA ASN A 99 4.83 10.02 0.68
C ASN A 99 3.48 10.66 1.02
N THR A 100 2.40 10.21 0.36
CA THR A 100 1.04 10.67 0.65
C THR A 100 0.60 10.18 2.02
N ILE A 101 0.78 8.89 2.34
CA ILE A 101 0.51 8.31 3.67
C ILE A 101 1.36 9.01 4.74
N ALA A 102 2.67 9.18 4.50
CA ALA A 102 3.56 9.87 5.42
C ALA A 102 3.15 11.33 5.70
N SER A 103 2.40 11.97 4.79
CA SER A 103 1.95 13.35 4.96
C SER A 103 0.68 13.52 5.78
N THR A 104 0.00 12.43 6.15
CA THR A 104 -1.29 12.50 6.85
C THR A 104 -1.17 12.59 8.36
N GLY A 105 0.00 12.29 8.91
CA GLY A 105 0.23 12.22 10.35
C GLY A 105 1.69 11.97 10.68
N ARG A 106 1.96 11.57 11.91
CA ARG A 106 3.30 11.26 12.43
C ARG A 106 3.43 9.81 12.90
N GLY A 107 2.38 9.00 12.73
CA GLY A 107 2.32 7.60 13.16
C GLY A 107 2.22 7.40 14.67
N THR A 108 1.76 8.40 15.42
CA THR A 108 1.51 8.32 16.87
C THR A 108 0.03 8.13 17.17
N ALA A 109 -0.34 7.88 18.43
CA ALA A 109 -1.73 7.76 18.85
C ALA A 109 -2.54 9.06 18.62
N GLU A 110 -1.90 10.22 18.72
CA GLU A 110 -2.51 11.53 18.48
C GLU A 110 -2.58 11.90 17.00
N GLU A 111 -1.57 11.50 16.23
CA GLU A 111 -1.41 11.82 14.80
C GLU A 111 -1.11 10.53 14.01
N PRO A 112 -2.06 9.59 13.88
CA PRO A 112 -1.83 8.34 13.16
C PRO A 112 -1.65 8.58 11.65
N PHE A 113 -1.01 7.65 10.95
CA PHE A 113 -1.02 7.64 9.49
C PHE A 113 -2.38 7.16 8.98
N PHE A 114 -2.79 7.64 7.82
CA PHE A 114 -4.12 7.39 7.25
C PHE A 114 -3.99 6.45 6.05
N VAL A 115 -4.65 5.30 6.11
CA VAL A 115 -4.61 4.24 5.09
C VAL A 115 -6.00 3.87 4.58
N THR A 116 -6.04 3.23 3.42
CA THR A 116 -7.30 2.79 2.78
C THR A 116 -7.50 1.29 2.78
N SER A 117 -6.46 0.53 3.12
CA SER A 117 -6.50 -0.92 3.28
C SER A 117 -5.39 -1.38 4.24
N VAL A 118 -5.60 -2.50 4.94
CA VAL A 118 -4.55 -3.10 5.80
C VAL A 118 -3.24 -3.36 5.03
N PRO A 119 -3.25 -3.85 3.77
CA PRO A 119 -2.00 -3.98 3.00
C PRO A 119 -1.20 -2.68 2.82
N ASP A 120 -1.83 -1.50 2.85
CA ASP A 120 -1.12 -0.22 2.76
C ASP A 120 -0.17 -0.03 3.96
N GLU A 121 -0.58 -0.44 5.16
CA GLU A 121 0.20 -0.34 6.41
C GLU A 121 1.50 -1.12 6.32
N TYR A 122 1.38 -2.42 6.00
CA TYR A 122 2.52 -3.32 5.86
C TYR A 122 3.43 -2.91 4.70
N SER A 123 2.83 -2.46 3.59
CA SER A 123 3.59 -1.98 2.44
C SER A 123 4.38 -0.72 2.78
N PHE A 124 3.78 0.21 3.53
CA PHE A 124 4.44 1.41 4.01
C PHE A 124 5.60 1.09 4.97
N ILE A 125 5.37 0.25 5.98
CA ILE A 125 6.41 -0.15 6.93
C ILE A 125 7.59 -0.82 6.20
N ASN A 126 7.31 -1.80 5.33
CA ASN A 126 8.35 -2.57 4.66
C ASN A 126 9.15 -1.76 3.63
N TYR A 127 8.48 -0.93 2.82
CA TYR A 127 9.13 -0.30 1.67
C TYR A 127 9.47 1.18 1.87
N TYR A 128 8.76 1.89 2.74
CA TYR A 128 9.02 3.30 3.03
C TYR A 128 9.87 3.47 4.28
N LEU A 129 9.62 2.68 5.32
CA LEU A 129 10.41 2.73 6.56
C LEU A 129 11.54 1.69 6.60
N ASP A 130 11.60 0.76 5.66
CA ASP A 130 12.58 -0.34 5.62
C ASP A 130 12.62 -1.19 6.92
N ILE A 131 11.43 -1.55 7.42
CA ILE A 131 11.27 -2.41 8.59
C ILE A 131 10.49 -3.66 8.16
N TRP A 132 11.06 -4.84 8.38
CA TRP A 132 10.48 -6.12 7.93
C TRP A 132 10.09 -7.02 9.10
N LYS A 133 10.67 -6.79 10.30
CA LYS A 133 10.36 -7.56 11.51
C LYS A 133 9.24 -6.88 12.32
N ILE A 134 8.02 -7.29 12.04
CA ILE A 134 6.82 -6.93 12.82
C ILE A 134 6.61 -7.95 13.95
N LYS A 135 6.40 -7.46 15.17
CA LYS A 135 6.14 -8.27 16.37
C LYS A 135 4.70 -8.72 16.47
N GLY A 136 3.76 -7.84 16.11
CA GLY A 136 2.34 -8.09 16.21
C GLY A 136 1.52 -6.85 15.90
N GLN A 137 0.21 -6.99 15.98
CA GLN A 137 -0.74 -5.90 15.74
C GLN A 137 -1.87 -5.93 16.78
N SER A 138 -2.42 -4.76 17.09
CA SER A 138 -3.57 -4.59 17.99
C SER A 138 -4.52 -3.51 17.48
N LEU A 139 -5.83 -3.75 17.56
CA LEU A 139 -6.85 -2.75 17.28
C LEU A 139 -7.15 -1.95 18.56
N VAL A 140 -7.07 -0.62 18.46
CA VAL A 140 -7.33 0.31 19.56
C VAL A 140 -8.25 1.44 19.12
N ASN A 141 -8.79 2.18 20.08
CA ASN A 141 -9.44 3.45 19.82
C ASN A 141 -8.62 4.56 20.47
N VAL A 142 -8.01 5.44 19.68
CA VAL A 142 -7.05 6.45 20.14
C VAL A 142 -7.50 7.88 19.82
N GLY A 143 -6.78 8.85 20.39
CA GLY A 143 -7.07 10.27 20.24
C GLY A 143 -8.34 10.72 20.96
N LYS A 144 -8.61 12.03 20.90
CA LYS A 144 -9.78 12.65 21.57
C LYS A 144 -11.12 12.11 21.07
N ASN A 145 -11.17 11.72 19.79
CA ASN A 145 -12.39 11.24 19.15
C ASN A 145 -12.53 9.71 19.18
N LYS A 146 -11.61 8.99 19.85
CA LYS A 146 -11.61 7.52 19.91
C LYS A 146 -11.70 6.89 18.52
N VAL A 147 -10.87 7.37 17.59
CA VAL A 147 -10.83 6.84 16.23
C VAL A 147 -10.22 5.43 16.23
N PRO A 148 -10.76 4.49 15.43
CA PRO A 148 -10.21 3.14 15.34
C PRO A 148 -8.85 3.19 14.64
N CYS A 149 -7.84 2.65 15.31
CA CYS A 149 -6.50 2.54 14.77
C CYS A 149 -5.95 1.14 14.96
N ASP A 150 -5.20 0.67 13.95
CA ASP A 150 -4.28 -0.44 14.13
C ASP A 150 -2.95 0.09 14.66
N ILE A 151 -2.47 -0.52 15.74
CA ILE A 151 -1.09 -0.37 16.22
C ILE A 151 -0.30 -1.55 15.68
N ILE A 152 0.79 -1.26 14.97
CA ILE A 152 1.77 -2.28 14.60
C ILE A 152 2.96 -2.16 15.54
N HIS A 153 3.24 -3.24 16.26
CA HIS A 153 4.38 -3.35 17.17
C HIS A 153 5.59 -3.85 16.37
N LEU A 154 6.71 -3.13 16.44
CA LEU A 154 7.92 -3.40 15.66
C LEU A 154 8.98 -4.11 16.52
N ASN A 155 9.77 -4.98 15.89
CA ASN A 155 10.91 -5.68 16.52
C ASN A 155 12.27 -5.11 16.09
N GLU A 156 12.29 -4.12 15.20
CA GLU A 156 13.49 -3.44 14.75
C GLU A 156 13.20 -1.97 14.45
N LYS A 157 14.27 -1.19 14.39
CA LYS A 157 14.26 0.24 14.03
C LYS A 157 14.94 0.41 12.67
N SER A 158 14.73 1.55 12.05
CA SER A 158 15.46 1.97 10.85
C SER A 158 15.92 3.42 10.97
N GLU A 159 16.63 3.92 9.96
CA GLU A 159 16.97 5.35 9.87
C GLU A 159 15.74 6.26 9.73
N TYR A 160 14.58 5.68 9.38
CA TYR A 160 13.32 6.41 9.15
C TYR A 160 12.33 6.30 10.31
N TRP A 161 12.54 5.38 11.25
CA TRP A 161 11.62 5.14 12.36
C TRP A 161 12.31 4.51 13.58
N GLU A 162 12.18 5.16 14.73
CA GLU A 162 12.84 4.73 15.98
C GLU A 162 11.88 4.27 17.08
N GLU A 163 10.59 4.56 16.94
CA GLU A 163 9.58 4.21 17.94
C GLU A 163 9.21 2.73 17.85
N PRO A 164 8.88 2.08 18.99
CA PRO A 164 8.54 0.65 19.00
C PRO A 164 7.18 0.36 18.35
N ASP A 165 6.30 1.36 18.28
CA ASP A 165 4.93 1.25 17.81
C ASP A 165 4.68 2.27 16.69
N ILE A 166 3.83 1.91 15.74
CA ILE A 166 3.34 2.80 14.68
C ILE A 166 1.82 2.66 14.56
N TYR A 167 1.14 3.80 14.43
CA TYR A 167 -0.33 3.88 14.47
C TYR A 167 -0.90 4.24 13.10
N PHE A 168 -1.91 3.49 12.67
CA PHE A 168 -2.66 3.71 11.44
C PHE A 168 -4.14 3.90 11.74
N GLU A 169 -4.74 4.97 11.23
CA GLU A 169 -6.17 5.23 11.23
C GLU A 169 -6.85 4.37 10.16
N ILE A 170 -7.81 3.55 10.58
CA ILE A 170 -8.41 2.51 9.74
C ILE A 170 -9.92 2.65 9.55
N SER A 171 -10.53 3.79 9.89
CA SER A 171 -11.97 3.99 9.74
C SER A 171 -12.45 3.68 8.32
N ARG A 172 -11.67 4.08 7.31
CA ARG A 172 -12.03 3.79 5.91
C ARG A 172 -11.95 2.30 5.59
N VAL A 173 -10.94 1.60 6.11
CA VAL A 173 -10.79 0.15 5.99
C VAL A 173 -12.03 -0.55 6.56
N LEU A 174 -12.38 -0.22 7.81
CA LEU A 174 -13.55 -0.79 8.49
C LEU A 174 -14.88 -0.43 7.83
N GLN A 175 -14.99 0.71 7.14
CA GLN A 175 -16.17 1.04 6.35
C GLN A 175 -16.31 0.12 5.14
N ILE A 176 -15.22 -0.12 4.40
CA ILE A 176 -15.21 -1.01 3.23
C ILE A 176 -15.56 -2.45 3.66
N GLU A 177 -14.94 -2.94 4.74
CA GLU A 177 -15.22 -4.29 5.25
C GLU A 177 -16.68 -4.43 5.70
N ARG A 178 -17.24 -3.43 6.39
CA ARG A 178 -18.66 -3.44 6.76
C ARG A 178 -19.59 -3.43 5.55
N GLN A 179 -19.22 -2.79 4.44
CA GLN A 179 -20.02 -2.84 3.21
C GLN A 179 -19.94 -4.21 2.53
N ALA A 180 -18.81 -4.91 2.64
CA ALA A 180 -18.63 -6.24 2.07
C ALA A 180 -19.30 -7.36 2.89
N PHE A 181 -19.35 -7.21 4.22
CA PHE A 181 -19.87 -8.23 5.15
C PHE A 181 -21.20 -7.85 5.82
N GLY A 182 -21.64 -6.60 5.68
CA GLY A 182 -22.90 -6.10 6.20
C GLY A 182 -24.05 -6.40 5.24
N LYS A 183 -24.92 -7.31 5.67
CA LYS A 183 -26.36 -7.19 5.39
C LYS A 183 -26.95 -6.16 6.33
#